data_AF-A0A2S7N3X2-F1
#
_entry.id   AF-A0A2S7N3X2-F1
#
_cell.length_a   1.000
_cell.length_b   1.000
_cell.length_c   1.000
_cell.angle_alpha   90.00
_cell.angle_beta   90.00
_cell.angle_gamma   90.00
#
_symmetry.space_group_name_H-M   'P 1'
#
loop_
_entity.id
_entity.type
_entity.pdbx_description
1 polymer ?
#
loop_
_entity_poly.entity_id
_entity_poly.type
_entity_poly.pdbx_seq_one_letter_code
_entity_poly.pdbx_strand_id
1 'polypeptide(L)'
;MKQKLGYVLMILILVLGIWLFVSGKPAEWFYFLMVAVLLITVLFFTRKNPFDKLTKTHKFFISVLSVFIVLLGYELNHSPYYLLFIFLPACFIFYAWEERLYEKEITKAVEKAFSEKRREDIQLALELLSYENRYLRFENGPIWFNELQKMTKE
;
A
#
# COMPACT_ATOMS: atom_id res chain seq x y z
N MET A 1 0.49 17.20 2.67
CA MET A 1 1.81 17.32 3.37
C MET A 1 2.42 15.99 3.80
N LYS A 2 1.68 15.08 4.46
CA LYS A 2 2.22 13.78 4.94
C LYS A 2 2.80 12.85 3.85
N GLN A 3 2.32 12.93 2.61
CA GLN A 3 2.87 12.17 1.46
C GLN A 3 4.27 12.62 1.07
N LYS A 4 4.49 13.94 0.91
CA LYS A 4 5.79 14.49 0.53
C LYS A 4 6.86 14.15 1.56
N LEU A 5 6.51 14.18 2.85
CA LEU A 5 7.42 13.82 3.94
C LEU A 5 7.85 12.34 3.88
N GLY A 6 6.95 11.42 3.51
CA GLY A 6 7.25 10.00 3.38
C GLY A 6 8.19 9.66 2.23
N TYR A 7 7.95 10.25 1.06
CA TYR A 7 8.86 10.09 -0.07
C TYR A 7 10.24 10.69 0.22
N VAL A 8 10.29 11.86 0.88
CA VAL A 8 11.54 12.47 1.32
C VAL A 8 12.29 11.57 2.31
N LEU A 9 11.58 10.94 3.25
CA LEU A 9 12.18 10.00 4.21
C LEU A 9 12.72 8.74 3.50
N MET A 10 11.94 8.16 2.58
CA MET A 10 12.38 7.02 1.77
C MET A 10 13.63 7.33 0.96
N ILE A 11 13.68 8.49 0.29
CA ILE A 11 14.83 8.93 -0.51
C ILE A 11 16.05 9.14 0.40
N LEU A 12 15.88 9.79 1.56
CA LEU A 12 16.96 9.99 2.54
C LEU A 12 17.57 8.67 2.99
N ILE A 13 16.74 7.65 3.24
CA ILE A 13 17.22 6.34 3.70
C ILE A 13 17.88 5.56 2.54
N LEU A 14 17.36 5.66 1.32
CA LEU A 14 17.98 5.09 0.12
C LEU A 14 19.38 5.67 -0.11
N VAL A 15 19.52 6.99 0.02
CA VAL A 15 20.80 7.70 -0.07
C VAL A 15 21.75 7.28 1.06
N LEU A 16 21.24 7.12 2.29
CA LEU A 16 22.04 6.62 3.42
C LEU A 16 22.54 5.18 3.18
N GLY A 17 21.72 4.33 2.58
CA GLY A 17 22.06 2.93 2.28
C GLY A 17 23.12 2.81 1.21
N ILE A 18 23.00 3.60 0.15
CA ILE A 18 24.02 3.70 -0.89
C ILE A 18 25.33 4.25 -0.31
N TRP A 19 25.26 5.27 0.55
CA TRP A 19 26.45 5.84 1.19
C TRP A 19 27.15 4.85 2.15
N LEU A 20 26.40 4.11 2.96
CA LEU A 20 26.95 3.06 3.84
C LEU A 20 27.58 1.91 3.04
N PHE A 21 27.03 1.58 1.88
CA PHE A 21 27.59 0.58 0.97
C PHE A 21 28.91 1.06 0.34
N VAL A 22 28.96 2.29 -0.17
CA VAL A 22 30.16 2.87 -0.82
C VAL A 22 31.28 3.12 0.19
N SER A 23 30.96 3.34 1.48
CA SER A 23 31.94 3.60 2.54
C SER A 23 32.57 2.33 3.14
N GLY A 24 32.24 1.13 2.64
CA GLY A 24 32.87 -0.13 3.07
C GLY A 24 32.56 -0.51 4.53
N LYS A 25 31.48 0.04 5.09
CA LYS A 25 31.02 -0.29 6.44
C LYS A 25 30.53 -1.76 6.50
N PRO A 26 30.57 -2.41 7.68
CA PRO A 26 30.15 -3.80 7.83
C PRO A 26 28.74 -4.02 7.28
N ALA A 27 28.51 -5.14 6.59
CA ALA A 27 27.23 -5.50 5.99
C ALA A 27 26.06 -5.43 6.98
N GLU A 28 26.32 -5.67 8.27
CA GLU A 28 25.40 -5.50 9.40
C GLU A 28 24.67 -4.14 9.40
N TRP A 29 25.37 -3.04 9.11
CA TRP A 29 24.76 -1.70 9.07
C TRP A 29 23.77 -1.52 7.91
N PHE A 30 24.02 -2.22 6.79
CA PHE A 30 23.11 -2.25 5.65
C PHE A 30 21.82 -3.02 6.01
N TYR A 31 21.93 -4.12 6.76
CA TYR A 31 20.78 -4.88 7.26
C TYR A 31 19.91 -4.06 8.23
N PHE A 32 20.51 -3.36 9.20
CA PHE A 32 19.76 -2.48 10.11
C PHE A 32 19.01 -1.38 9.37
N LEU A 33 19.63 -0.80 8.35
CA LEU A 33 18.98 0.22 7.52
C LEU A 33 17.82 -0.35 6.70
N MET A 34 18.00 -1.53 6.09
CA MET A 34 16.95 -2.23 5.35
C MET A 34 15.76 -2.59 6.23
N VAL A 35 16.00 -3.05 7.47
CA VAL A 35 14.95 -3.29 8.47
C VAL A 35 14.23 -1.98 8.83
N ALA A 36 14.95 -0.87 8.98
CA ALA A 36 14.35 0.44 9.24
C ALA A 36 13.50 0.95 8.05
N VAL A 37 13.95 0.77 6.80
CA VAL A 37 13.15 1.05 5.58
C VAL A 37 11.90 0.21 5.58
N LEU A 38 12.03 -1.09 5.88
CA LEU A 38 10.90 -2.02 5.95
C LEU A 38 9.88 -1.56 6.99
N LEU A 39 10.31 -1.27 8.22
CA LEU A 39 9.45 -0.76 9.29
C LEU A 39 8.76 0.55 8.91
N ILE A 40 9.47 1.48 8.26
CA ILE A 40 8.90 2.74 7.78
C ILE A 40 7.89 2.49 6.67
N THR A 41 8.18 1.58 5.74
CA THR A 41 7.27 1.21 4.66
C THR A 41 5.99 0.60 5.23
N VAL A 42 6.12 -0.29 6.22
CA VAL A 42 5.00 -0.89 6.97
C VAL A 42 4.18 0.18 7.70
N LEU A 43 4.82 1.15 8.36
CA LEU A 43 4.15 2.27 8.99
C LEU A 43 3.41 3.16 7.97
N PHE A 44 3.96 3.38 6.78
CA PHE A 44 3.27 4.11 5.71
C PHE A 44 2.07 3.36 5.13
N PHE A 45 2.08 2.02 5.14
CA PHE A 45 0.95 1.18 4.75
C PHE A 45 -0.25 1.25 5.71
N THR A 46 -0.10 1.87 6.89
CA THR A 46 -1.17 2.05 7.90
C THR A 46 -1.97 3.35 7.77
N ARG A 47 -1.92 4.02 6.61
CA ARG A 47 -2.87 5.12 6.37
C ARG A 47 -4.29 4.60 6.52
N LYS A 48 -5.14 5.40 7.18
CA LYS A 48 -6.60 5.21 7.24
C LYS A 48 -7.09 4.90 5.82
N ASN A 49 -7.37 3.64 5.60
CA ASN A 49 -7.81 3.12 4.33
C ASN A 49 -9.19 2.50 4.60
N PRO A 50 -10.24 2.88 3.85
CA PRO A 50 -11.58 2.35 4.08
C PRO A 50 -11.63 0.82 3.88
N PHE A 51 -10.63 0.25 3.21
CA PHE A 51 -10.42 -1.18 3.03
C PHE A 51 -9.46 -1.82 4.05
N ASP A 52 -9.03 -1.11 5.10
CA ASP A 52 -8.06 -1.64 6.08
C ASP A 52 -8.55 -2.94 6.74
N LYS A 53 -9.86 -3.08 6.99
CA LYS A 53 -10.41 -4.33 7.54
C LYS A 53 -10.13 -5.55 6.64
N LEU A 54 -10.09 -5.35 5.32
CA LEU A 54 -9.86 -6.41 4.33
C LEU A 54 -8.36 -6.69 4.14
N THR A 55 -7.53 -5.65 4.20
CA THR A 55 -6.10 -5.75 3.86
C THR A 55 -5.20 -5.91 5.07
N LYS A 56 -5.67 -5.63 6.31
CA LYS A 56 -4.85 -5.64 7.54
C LYS A 56 -4.12 -6.96 7.78
N THR A 57 -4.80 -8.10 7.66
CA THR A 57 -4.19 -9.42 7.89
C THR A 57 -3.06 -9.69 6.88
N HIS A 58 -3.28 -9.31 5.63
CA HIS A 58 -2.30 -9.52 4.55
C HIS A 58 -1.11 -8.56 4.66
N LYS A 59 -1.37 -7.27 4.97
CA LYS A 59 -0.32 -6.28 5.27
C LYS A 59 0.55 -6.74 6.45
N PHE A 60 -0.08 -7.25 7.52
CA PHE A 60 0.64 -7.81 8.67
C PHE A 60 1.49 -9.02 8.28
N PHE A 61 0.91 -9.98 7.57
CA PHE A 61 1.63 -11.17 7.10
C PHE A 61 2.85 -10.82 6.24
N ILE A 62 2.70 -9.92 5.27
CA ILE A 62 3.81 -9.49 4.40
C ILE A 62 4.87 -8.75 5.20
N SER A 63 4.48 -7.90 6.15
CA SER A 63 5.42 -7.21 7.03
C SER A 63 6.28 -8.21 7.81
N VAL A 64 5.63 -9.22 8.42
CA VAL A 64 6.31 -10.28 9.16
C VAL A 64 7.20 -11.12 8.26
N LEU A 65 6.69 -11.57 7.11
CA LEU A 65 7.45 -12.35 6.13
C LEU A 65 8.70 -11.61 5.65
N SER A 66 8.60 -10.30 5.46
CA SER A 66 9.71 -9.47 5.00
C SER A 66 10.80 -9.35 6.06
N VAL A 67 10.43 -9.24 7.34
CA VAL A 67 11.40 -9.30 8.45
C VAL A 67 12.10 -10.65 8.48
N PHE A 68 11.34 -11.76 8.33
CA PHE A 68 11.93 -13.11 8.29
C PHE A 68 12.90 -13.29 7.11
N ILE A 69 12.54 -12.81 5.92
CA ILE A 69 13.41 -12.87 4.73
C ILE A 69 14.72 -12.13 5.00
N VAL A 70 14.67 -10.93 5.61
CA VAL A 70 15.87 -10.16 5.96
C VAL A 70 16.74 -10.88 6.99
N LEU A 71 16.14 -11.44 8.05
CA LEU A 71 16.86 -12.20 9.07
C LEU A 71 17.50 -13.48 8.50
N LEU A 72 16.80 -14.20 7.63
CA LEU A 72 17.34 -15.39 6.95
C LEU A 72 18.49 -15.03 6.01
N GLY A 73 18.42 -13.91 5.29
CA GLY A 73 19.53 -13.48 4.44
C GLY A 73 20.77 -13.09 5.23
N TYR A 74 20.59 -12.50 6.42
CA TYR A 74 21.68 -12.26 7.35
C TYR A 74 22.33 -13.56 7.83
N GLU A 75 21.53 -14.50 8.34
CA GLU A 75 22.02 -15.79 8.88
C GLU A 75 22.71 -16.65 7.80
N LEU A 76 22.18 -16.66 6.58
CA LEU A 76 22.72 -17.41 5.45
C LEU A 76 23.86 -16.68 4.73
N ASN A 77 24.26 -15.50 5.23
CA ASN A 77 25.28 -14.63 4.64
C ASN A 77 25.05 -14.35 3.15
N HIS A 78 23.78 -14.32 2.74
CA HIS A 78 23.41 -14.02 1.37
C HIS A 78 23.61 -12.53 1.09
N SER A 79 23.84 -12.19 -0.17
CA SER A 79 23.95 -10.79 -0.56
C SER A 79 22.62 -10.06 -0.31
N PRO A 80 22.63 -8.84 0.26
CA PRO A 80 21.41 -8.04 0.44
C PRO A 80 20.69 -7.73 -0.89
N TYR A 81 21.37 -7.83 -2.03
CA TYR A 81 20.75 -7.73 -3.36
C TYR A 81 19.78 -8.88 -3.65
N TYR A 82 20.07 -10.09 -3.16
CA TYR A 82 19.20 -11.25 -3.33
C TYR A 82 17.89 -11.09 -2.56
N LEU A 83 17.95 -10.48 -1.37
CA LEU A 83 16.78 -10.16 -0.57
C LEU A 83 15.88 -9.13 -1.25
N LEU A 84 16.47 -8.09 -1.84
CA LEU A 84 15.75 -7.12 -2.66
C LEU A 84 15.05 -7.79 -3.84
N PHE A 85 15.72 -8.75 -4.49
CA PHE A 85 15.17 -9.47 -5.65
C PHE A 85 13.96 -10.36 -5.32
N ILE A 86 13.85 -10.86 -4.08
CA ILE A 86 12.67 -11.60 -3.62
C ILE A 86 11.59 -10.62 -3.13
N PHE A 87 11.98 -9.59 -2.41
CA PHE A 87 11.07 -8.66 -1.76
C PHE A 87 10.31 -7.75 -2.74
N LEU A 88 11.00 -7.18 -3.74
CA LEU A 88 10.38 -6.28 -4.71
C LEU A 88 9.23 -6.93 -5.50
N PRO A 89 9.40 -8.11 -6.12
CA PRO A 89 8.31 -8.80 -6.80
C PRO A 89 7.15 -9.13 -5.85
N ALA A 90 7.42 -9.53 -4.60
CA ALA A 90 6.37 -9.78 -3.62
C ALA A 90 5.55 -8.52 -3.32
N CYS A 91 6.19 -7.36 -3.16
CA CYS A 91 5.51 -6.08 -3.02
C CYS A 91 4.66 -5.72 -4.25
N PHE A 92 5.18 -5.93 -5.45
CA PHE A 92 4.42 -5.67 -6.69
C PHE A 92 3.19 -6.56 -6.80
N ILE A 93 3.33 -7.86 -6.52
CA ILE A 93 2.21 -8.82 -6.53
C ILE A 93 1.17 -8.40 -5.49
N PHE A 94 1.60 -8.03 -4.30
CA PHE A 94 0.69 -7.57 -3.25
C PHE A 94 -0.06 -6.30 -3.65
N TYR A 95 0.64 -5.32 -4.20
CA TYR A 95 0.02 -4.08 -4.66
C TYR A 95 -0.99 -4.33 -5.79
N ALA A 96 -0.64 -5.19 -6.75
CA ALA A 96 -1.55 -5.58 -7.82
C ALA A 96 -2.79 -6.33 -7.31
N TRP A 97 -2.60 -7.22 -6.33
CA TRP A 97 -3.72 -7.91 -5.66
C TRP A 97 -4.61 -6.92 -4.90
N GLU A 98 -3.99 -5.98 -4.17
CA GLU A 98 -4.67 -4.95 -3.39
C GLU A 98 -5.51 -4.04 -4.29
N GLU A 99 -4.96 -3.58 -5.43
CA GLU A 99 -5.73 -2.82 -6.43
C GLU A 99 -6.93 -3.60 -6.97
N ARG A 100 -6.76 -4.87 -7.33
CA ARG A 100 -7.89 -5.72 -7.78
C ARG A 100 -8.96 -5.90 -6.72
N LEU A 101 -8.57 -6.04 -5.46
CA LEU A 101 -9.50 -6.14 -4.35
C LEU A 101 -10.32 -4.86 -4.20
N TYR A 102 -9.66 -3.71 -4.31
CA TYR A 102 -10.34 -2.41 -4.27
C TYR A 102 -11.30 -2.21 -5.42
N GLU A 103 -10.92 -2.58 -6.64
CA GLU A 103 -11.82 -2.53 -7.80
C GLU A 103 -13.08 -3.36 -7.58
N LYS A 104 -12.93 -4.58 -7.08
CA LYS A 104 -14.05 -5.47 -6.79
C LYS A 104 -14.98 -4.92 -5.72
N GLU A 105 -14.43 -4.43 -4.61
CA GLU A 105 -15.24 -3.91 -3.49
C GLU A 105 -15.91 -2.58 -3.85
N ILE A 106 -15.25 -1.70 -4.62
CA ILE A 106 -15.86 -0.47 -5.13
C ILE A 106 -17.04 -0.81 -6.04
N THR A 107 -16.83 -1.69 -7.02
CA THR A 107 -17.88 -2.07 -7.97
C THR A 107 -19.09 -2.63 -7.23
N LYS A 108 -18.86 -3.54 -6.28
CA LYS A 108 -19.93 -4.10 -5.44
C LYS A 108 -20.67 -3.05 -4.62
N ALA A 109 -19.95 -2.09 -4.04
CA ALA A 109 -20.57 -1.00 -3.28
C ALA A 109 -21.41 -0.08 -4.16
N VAL A 110 -20.93 0.23 -5.37
CA VAL A 110 -21.64 1.05 -6.37
C VAL A 110 -22.92 0.35 -6.86
N GLU A 111 -22.83 -0.92 -7.24
CA GLU A 111 -24.00 -1.72 -7.64
C GLU A 111 -25.05 -1.82 -6.53
N LYS A 112 -24.59 -2.02 -5.29
CA LYS A 112 -25.47 -2.04 -4.12
C LYS A 112 -26.14 -0.69 -3.88
N ALA A 113 -25.38 0.41 -4.00
CA ALA A 113 -25.92 1.76 -3.84
C ALA A 113 -26.99 2.09 -4.90
N PHE A 114 -26.76 1.73 -6.16
CA PHE A 114 -27.72 1.95 -7.24
C PHE A 114 -28.98 1.08 -7.14
N SER A 115 -28.84 -0.15 -6.65
CA SER A 115 -29.97 -1.08 -6.51
C SER A 115 -30.83 -0.80 -5.28
N GLU A 116 -30.21 -0.61 -4.12
CA GLU A 116 -30.94 -0.45 -2.85
C GLU A 116 -31.31 1.01 -2.56
N LYS A 117 -30.59 1.98 -3.14
CA LYS A 117 -30.79 3.43 -2.97
C LYS A 117 -30.86 3.90 -1.51
N ARG A 118 -30.31 3.12 -0.58
CA ARG A 118 -30.22 3.49 0.83
C ARG A 118 -29.11 4.52 1.00
N ARG A 119 -29.38 5.55 1.80
CA ARG A 119 -28.44 6.66 2.05
C ARG A 119 -27.07 6.17 2.55
N GLU A 120 -27.04 5.14 3.39
CA GLU A 120 -25.81 4.54 3.93
C GLU A 120 -24.95 3.90 2.83
N ASP A 121 -25.57 3.14 1.92
CA ASP A 121 -24.85 2.47 0.84
C ASP A 121 -24.33 3.48 -0.20
N ILE A 122 -25.10 4.53 -0.48
CA ILE A 122 -24.67 5.63 -1.37
C ILE A 122 -23.48 6.39 -0.78
N GLN A 123 -23.53 6.72 0.52
CA GLN A 123 -22.42 7.37 1.20
C GLN A 123 -21.16 6.50 1.23
N LEU A 124 -21.31 5.20 1.50
CA LEU A 124 -20.20 4.26 1.45
C LEU A 124 -19.58 4.20 0.05
N ALA A 125 -20.40 4.04 -1.00
CA ALA A 125 -19.91 4.00 -2.37
C ALA A 125 -19.15 5.29 -2.77
N LEU A 126 -19.65 6.45 -2.37
CA LEU A 126 -18.99 7.74 -2.60
C LEU A 126 -17.66 7.87 -1.82
N GLU A 127 -17.60 7.39 -0.58
CA GLU A 127 -16.36 7.36 0.21
C GLU A 127 -15.31 6.48 -0.48
N LEU A 128 -15.70 5.29 -0.95
CA LEU A 128 -14.78 4.37 -1.62
C LEU A 128 -14.31 4.90 -2.99
N LEU A 129 -15.20 5.51 -3.77
CA LEU A 129 -14.86 6.11 -5.07
C LEU A 129 -13.97 7.36 -4.93
N SER A 130 -14.20 8.19 -3.92
CA SER A 130 -13.41 9.41 -3.68
C SER A 130 -12.06 9.15 -3.03
N TYR A 131 -11.88 7.99 -2.38
CA TYR A 131 -10.60 7.60 -1.79
C TYR A 131 -9.48 7.63 -2.84
N GLU A 132 -8.50 8.51 -2.64
CA GLU A 132 -7.38 8.76 -3.57
C GLU A 132 -7.82 9.03 -5.04
N ASN A 133 -9.01 9.60 -5.24
CA ASN A 133 -9.62 9.82 -6.56
C ASN A 133 -9.75 8.55 -7.40
N ARG A 134 -10.06 7.41 -6.76
CA ARG A 134 -10.22 6.12 -7.44
C ARG A 134 -11.27 6.12 -8.55
N TYR A 135 -12.29 6.98 -8.48
CA TYR A 135 -13.25 7.17 -9.56
C TYR A 135 -12.61 7.54 -10.91
N LEU A 136 -11.40 8.10 -10.95
CA LEU A 136 -10.68 8.39 -12.21
C LEU A 136 -10.04 7.14 -12.85
N ARG A 137 -9.93 6.04 -12.10
CA ARG A 137 -9.29 4.80 -12.57
C ARG A 137 -10.26 3.85 -13.29
N PHE A 138 -11.56 4.03 -13.07
CA PHE A 138 -12.60 3.26 -13.75
C PHE A 138 -13.10 4.02 -14.96
N GLU A 139 -13.35 3.33 -16.06
CA GLU A 139 -13.93 3.90 -17.28
C GLU A 139 -15.25 4.65 -16.99
N ASN A 140 -16.11 4.05 -16.17
CA ASN A 140 -17.40 4.63 -15.76
C ASN A 140 -17.35 5.37 -14.43
N GLY A 141 -16.19 5.46 -13.78
CA GLY A 141 -16.09 5.98 -12.42
C GLY A 141 -16.54 7.43 -12.24
N PRO A 142 -16.24 8.38 -13.17
CA PRO A 142 -16.76 9.74 -13.08
C PRO A 142 -18.29 9.81 -13.19
N ILE A 143 -18.87 8.93 -14.01
CA ILE A 143 -20.33 8.84 -14.20
C ILE A 143 -20.96 8.34 -12.91
N TRP A 144 -20.50 7.21 -12.37
CA TRP A 144 -20.99 6.65 -11.11
C TRP A 144 -20.90 7.65 -9.96
N PHE A 145 -19.77 8.35 -9.84
CA PHE A 145 -19.58 9.33 -8.78
C PHE A 145 -20.57 10.49 -8.88
N ASN A 146 -20.77 11.03 -10.09
CA ASN A 146 -21.72 12.13 -10.31
C ASN A 146 -23.17 11.71 -10.07
N GLU A 147 -23.56 10.51 -10.48
CA GLU A 147 -24.91 10.00 -10.26
C GLU A 147 -25.20 9.74 -8.79
N LEU A 148 -24.28 9.07 -8.08
CA LEU A 148 -24.41 8.84 -6.64
C LEU A 148 -24.43 10.17 -5.87
N GLN A 149 -23.67 11.18 -6.29
CA GLN A 149 -23.74 12.51 -5.67
C GLN A 149 -25.11 13.18 -5.87
N LYS A 150 -25.76 13.04 -7.03
CA LYS A 150 -27.10 13.57 -7.25
C LYS A 150 -28.12 12.93 -6.31
N MET A 151 -28.05 11.61 -6.14
CA MET A 151 -28.94 10.84 -5.25
C MET A 151 -28.81 11.22 -3.76
N THR A 152 -27.73 11.89 -3.34
CA THR A 152 -27.60 12.40 -1.97
C THR A 152 -28.25 13.78 -1.73
N LYS A 153 -28.62 14.49 -2.80
CA LYS A 153 -29.23 15.83 -2.75
C LYS A 153 -30.75 15.80 -2.93
N GLU A 154 -31.29 14.70 -3.42
CA GLU A 154 -32.72 14.37 -3.48
C GLU A 154 -33.20 13.79 -2.14
#